data_AF-A0ABD3MQT2-F1
#
_entry.id   AF-A0ABD3MQT2-F1
#
_cell.length_a   1.000
_cell.length_b   1.000
_cell.length_c   1.000
_cell.angle_alpha   90.00
_cell.angle_beta   90.00
_cell.angle_gamma   90.00
#
_symmetry.space_group_name_H-M   'P 1'
#
loop_
_entity.id
_entity.type
_entity.pdbx_description
1 polymer ?
#
loop_
_entity_poly.entity_id
_entity_poly.type
_entity_poly.pdbx_seq_one_letter_code
_entity_poly.pdbx_strand_id
1 'polypeptide(L)'
;MINDVINNFYDLLDKVEAYLTDPSSHPKLYATQQTKFVIEVEGLDGSGKTTLVKRLKETLPQAIATKTPSGSLTDIRPLWDKRGGILARAFYMISNYVLEYEIVNGYEEDVIIIDRWYASTCGYTVARPPKNENINTVDCSEKEVQRILNIGDVPDVMFDWPADLRLRPNILLVLQIDQSTREQRVDNRANAATTDGGEGGGAPSRFNPWDAENGY
;
A
#
# COMPACT_ATOMS: atom_id res chain seq x y z
N MET A 1 -23.17 -12.33 3.84
CA MET A 1 -22.17 -11.39 4.39
C MET A 1 -20.80 -11.61 3.76
N ILE A 2 -20.07 -12.72 3.99
CA ILE A 2 -18.75 -12.91 3.37
C ILE A 2 -18.82 -13.07 1.84
N ASN A 3 -19.84 -13.78 1.34
CA ASN A 3 -20.06 -13.91 -0.11
C ASN A 3 -20.33 -12.55 -0.77
N ASP A 4 -21.04 -11.65 -0.09
CA ASP A 4 -21.34 -10.32 -0.61
C ASP A 4 -20.08 -9.45 -0.65
N VAL A 5 -19.23 -9.51 0.38
CA VAL A 5 -17.93 -8.83 0.41
C VAL A 5 -17.03 -9.33 -0.73
N ILE A 6 -16.98 -10.64 -0.96
CA ILE A 6 -16.20 -11.25 -2.04
C ILE A 6 -16.75 -10.83 -3.41
N ASN A 7 -18.06 -10.88 -3.61
CA ASN A 7 -18.69 -10.49 -4.87
C ASN A 7 -18.44 -9.01 -5.17
N ASN A 8 -18.63 -8.12 -4.19
CA ASN A 8 -18.35 -6.69 -4.35
C ASN A 8 -16.87 -6.43 -4.70
N PHE A 9 -15.96 -7.21 -4.13
CA PHE A 9 -14.54 -7.12 -4.46
C PHE A 9 -14.28 -7.54 -5.91
N TYR A 10 -14.84 -8.66 -6.38
CA TYR A 10 -14.70 -9.07 -7.78
C TYR A 10 -15.36 -8.09 -8.75
N ASP A 11 -16.55 -7.58 -8.45
CA ASP A 11 -17.22 -6.55 -9.26
C ASP A 11 -16.38 -5.27 -9.37
N LEU A 12 -15.62 -4.93 -8.32
CA LEU A 12 -14.67 -3.83 -8.35
C LEU A 12 -13.46 -4.16 -9.23
N LEU A 13 -12.90 -5.36 -9.12
CA LEU A 13 -11.79 -5.79 -9.97
C LEU A 13 -12.17 -5.81 -11.44
N ASP A 14 -13.37 -6.27 -11.79
CA ASP A 14 -13.86 -6.27 -13.17
C ASP A 14 -13.91 -4.84 -13.76
N LYS A 15 -14.31 -3.85 -12.96
CA LYS A 15 -14.30 -2.43 -13.36
C LYS A 15 -12.89 -1.90 -13.54
N VAL A 16 -11.97 -2.25 -12.64
CA VAL A 16 -10.56 -1.87 -12.74
C VAL A 16 -9.94 -2.49 -14.00
N GLU A 17 -10.19 -3.77 -14.27
CA GLU A 17 -9.70 -4.45 -15.46
C GLU A 17 -10.27 -3.82 -16.75
N ALA A 18 -11.57 -3.53 -16.79
CA ALA A 18 -12.18 -2.80 -17.91
C ALA A 18 -11.53 -1.43 -18.14
N TYR A 19 -11.27 -0.67 -17.06
CA TYR A 19 -10.53 0.60 -17.12
C TYR A 19 -9.09 0.42 -17.64
N LEU A 20 -8.39 -0.63 -17.20
CA LEU A 20 -7.01 -0.89 -17.60
C LEU A 20 -6.89 -1.39 -19.05
N THR A 21 -7.94 -1.99 -19.61
CA THR A 21 -7.94 -2.56 -20.96
C THR A 21 -8.61 -1.67 -22.02
N ASP A 22 -9.36 -0.65 -21.63
CA ASP A 22 -9.99 0.30 -22.56
C ASP A 22 -8.94 1.17 -23.30
N PRO A 23 -8.73 1.00 -24.62
CA PRO A 23 -7.71 1.76 -25.36
C PRO A 23 -7.91 3.28 -25.32
N SER A 24 -9.13 3.76 -25.08
CA SER A 24 -9.42 5.19 -24.98
C SER A 24 -8.96 5.80 -23.64
N SER A 25 -8.74 4.97 -22.63
CA SER A 25 -8.17 5.35 -21.34
C SER A 25 -6.63 5.34 -21.32
N HIS A 26 -5.97 5.08 -22.48
CA HIS A 26 -4.52 4.86 -22.61
C HIS A 26 -3.68 6.03 -23.17
N PRO A 27 -3.95 7.33 -22.93
CA PRO A 27 -2.87 8.29 -23.15
C PRO A 27 -1.77 7.97 -22.13
N LYS A 28 -0.53 7.75 -22.58
CA LYS A 28 0.64 7.77 -21.68
C LYS A 28 0.68 9.16 -21.05
N LEU A 29 0.22 9.28 -19.81
CA LEU A 29 0.25 10.55 -19.09
C LEU A 29 1.62 10.71 -18.45
N TYR A 30 2.41 11.65 -18.95
CA TYR A 30 3.54 12.17 -18.17
C TYR A 30 3.00 12.97 -16.98
N ALA A 31 3.74 13.05 -15.88
CA ALA A 31 3.29 13.75 -14.67
C ALA A 31 2.81 15.20 -14.94
N THR A 32 3.40 15.86 -15.93
CA THR A 32 3.10 17.23 -16.38
C THR A 32 1.85 17.35 -17.26
N GLN A 33 1.27 16.23 -17.69
CA GLN A 33 0.09 16.16 -18.56
C GLN A 33 -1.12 15.56 -17.84
N GLN A 34 -0.96 15.16 -16.56
CA GLN A 34 -2.04 14.66 -15.74
C GLN A 34 -3.02 15.79 -15.39
N THR A 35 -4.31 15.47 -15.41
CA THR A 35 -5.37 16.38 -14.94
C THR A 35 -5.39 16.48 -13.41
N LYS A 36 -4.99 15.42 -12.73
CA LYS A 36 -4.87 15.35 -11.28
C LYS A 36 -3.45 15.66 -10.83
N PHE A 37 -3.30 16.50 -9.81
CA PHE A 37 -2.06 16.79 -9.12
C PHE A 37 -1.92 15.90 -7.89
N VAL A 38 -0.99 14.95 -7.93
CA VAL A 38 -0.85 13.91 -6.89
C VAL A 38 0.32 14.23 -5.95
N ILE A 39 0.04 14.26 -4.66
CA ILE A 39 1.02 14.37 -3.56
C ILE A 39 1.03 13.02 -2.83
N GLU A 40 2.08 12.24 -3.02
CA GLU A 40 2.29 10.99 -2.31
C GLU A 40 3.09 11.24 -1.03
N VAL A 41 2.62 10.66 0.09
CA VAL A 41 3.29 10.72 1.38
C VAL A 41 3.75 9.33 1.77
N GLU A 42 5.06 9.16 1.88
CA GLU A 42 5.73 7.90 2.15
C GLU A 42 6.52 7.92 3.46
N GLY A 43 6.92 6.73 3.93
CA GLY A 43 7.70 6.55 5.16
C GLY A 43 7.30 5.33 5.98
N LEU A 44 8.10 4.99 6.98
CA LEU A 44 7.89 3.79 7.81
C LEU A 44 6.67 3.90 8.73
N ASP A 45 6.18 2.76 9.22
CA ASP A 45 5.12 2.73 10.22
C ASP A 45 5.55 3.45 11.49
N GLY A 46 4.67 4.29 12.04
CA GLY A 46 4.98 5.16 13.17
C GLY A 46 5.64 6.50 12.83
N SER A 47 5.98 6.77 11.55
CA SER A 47 6.67 8.01 11.17
C SER A 47 5.81 9.28 11.34
N GLY A 48 4.49 9.15 11.27
CA GLY A 48 3.55 10.27 11.39
C GLY A 48 2.86 10.69 10.09
N LYS A 49 2.94 9.87 9.03
CA LYS A 49 2.32 10.14 7.72
C LYS A 49 0.86 10.57 7.81
N THR A 50 0.03 9.79 8.51
CA THR A 50 -1.39 10.09 8.66
C THR A 50 -1.64 11.46 9.31
N THR A 51 -0.78 11.88 10.24
CA THR A 51 -0.83 13.22 10.81
C THR A 51 -0.45 14.27 9.77
N LEU A 52 0.62 14.05 9.00
CA LEU A 52 1.04 14.95 7.92
C LEU A 52 -0.03 15.08 6.84
N VAL A 53 -0.60 13.98 6.37
CA VAL A 53 -1.69 13.94 5.37
C VAL A 53 -2.90 14.73 5.86
N LYS A 54 -3.31 14.54 7.12
CA LYS A 54 -4.39 15.32 7.73
C LYS A 54 -4.08 16.82 7.71
N ARG A 55 -2.87 17.22 8.11
CA ARG A 55 -2.45 18.63 8.10
C ARG A 55 -2.36 19.22 6.70
N LEU A 56 -1.90 18.44 5.72
CA LEU A 56 -1.85 18.86 4.31
C LEU A 56 -3.27 19.10 3.78
N LYS A 57 -4.23 18.21 4.05
CA LYS A 57 -5.63 18.41 3.68
C LYS A 57 -6.27 19.61 4.38
N GLU A 58 -5.97 19.85 5.67
CA GLU A 58 -6.42 21.06 6.38
C GLU A 58 -5.85 22.34 5.74
N THR A 59 -4.62 22.29 5.23
CA THR A 59 -3.93 23.43 4.60
C THR A 59 -4.36 23.64 3.14
N LEU A 60 -4.71 22.57 2.44
CA LEU A 60 -5.16 22.54 1.05
C LEU A 60 -6.64 22.08 1.00
N PRO A 61 -7.60 22.96 1.33
CA PRO A 61 -9.00 22.57 1.50
C PRO A 61 -9.62 21.98 0.22
N GLN A 62 -9.12 22.35 -0.96
CA GLN A 62 -9.53 21.83 -2.27
C GLN A 62 -8.97 20.44 -2.60
N ALA A 63 -7.98 19.95 -1.85
CA ALA A 63 -7.42 18.63 -2.06
C ALA A 63 -8.31 17.55 -1.45
N ILE A 64 -8.19 16.29 -1.84
CA ILE A 64 -8.76 15.14 -1.12
C ILE A 64 -7.64 14.30 -0.54
N ALA A 65 -7.85 13.74 0.66
CA ALA A 65 -6.91 12.83 1.29
C ALA A 65 -7.43 11.39 1.20
N THR A 66 -6.60 10.50 0.69
CA THR A 66 -6.88 9.07 0.54
C THR A 66 -5.63 8.25 0.88
N LYS A 67 -5.70 6.92 0.76
CA LYS A 67 -4.62 6.00 1.16
C LYS A 67 -4.70 4.71 0.37
N THR A 68 -3.60 3.95 0.37
CA THR A 68 -3.65 2.54 -0.04
C THR A 68 -3.54 1.59 1.17
N PRO A 69 -4.33 0.50 1.21
CA PRO A 69 -5.53 0.23 0.40
C PRO A 69 -6.63 1.28 0.67
N SER A 70 -7.43 1.60 -0.35
CA SER A 70 -8.49 2.61 -0.24
C SER A 70 -9.68 2.11 0.58
N GLY A 71 -10.65 3.00 0.85
CA GLY A 71 -11.82 2.71 1.68
C GLY A 71 -12.66 1.54 1.15
N SER A 72 -12.76 1.37 -0.17
CA SER A 72 -13.51 0.28 -0.82
C SER A 72 -12.95 -1.11 -0.53
N LEU A 73 -11.67 -1.19 -0.14
CA LEU A 73 -11.00 -2.45 0.17
C LEU A 73 -10.99 -2.78 1.66
N THR A 74 -11.64 -1.97 2.50
CA THR A 74 -11.62 -2.14 3.97
C THR A 74 -12.13 -3.52 4.41
N ASP A 75 -13.22 -4.00 3.82
CA ASP A 75 -13.88 -5.23 4.25
C ASP A 75 -13.17 -6.49 3.76
N ILE A 76 -12.54 -6.43 2.58
CA ILE A 76 -11.81 -7.57 2.00
C ILE A 76 -10.39 -7.68 2.54
N ARG A 77 -9.76 -6.55 2.91
CA ARG A 77 -8.36 -6.48 3.35
C ARG A 77 -8.01 -7.51 4.43
N PRO A 78 -8.81 -7.71 5.50
CA PRO A 78 -8.46 -8.68 6.55
C PRO A 78 -8.30 -10.13 6.04
N LEU A 79 -8.97 -10.50 4.94
CA LEU A 79 -8.82 -11.83 4.34
C LEU A 79 -7.44 -12.00 3.71
N TRP A 80 -6.91 -10.96 3.08
CA TRP A 80 -5.61 -10.95 2.42
C TRP A 80 -4.47 -10.77 3.40
N ASP A 81 -4.64 -9.86 4.37
CA ASP A 81 -3.68 -9.63 5.43
C ASP A 81 -3.35 -10.99 6.09
N LYS A 82 -4.36 -11.73 6.55
CA LYS A 82 -4.20 -13.07 7.19
C LYS A 82 -3.45 -14.11 6.35
N ARG A 83 -3.40 -13.98 5.02
CA ARG A 83 -2.71 -14.94 4.14
C ARG A 83 -1.19 -14.72 4.10
N GLY A 84 -0.75 -13.47 4.30
CA GLY A 84 0.65 -13.09 4.22
C GLY A 84 1.30 -13.35 2.84
N GLY A 85 2.63 -13.23 2.79
CA GLY A 85 3.44 -13.71 1.68
C GLY A 85 3.09 -13.12 0.30
N ILE A 86 3.06 -13.98 -0.73
CA ILE A 86 2.77 -13.61 -2.12
C ILE A 86 1.33 -13.09 -2.31
N LEU A 87 0.37 -13.64 -1.56
CA LEU A 87 -1.04 -13.27 -1.68
C LEU A 87 -1.31 -11.88 -1.10
N ALA A 88 -0.74 -11.57 0.06
CA ALA A 88 -0.80 -10.21 0.60
C ALA A 88 -0.15 -9.21 -0.38
N ARG A 89 1.02 -9.54 -0.94
CA ARG A 89 1.69 -8.69 -1.96
C ARG A 89 0.81 -8.42 -3.17
N ALA A 90 0.20 -9.46 -3.73
CA ALA A 90 -0.69 -9.31 -4.87
C ALA A 90 -1.85 -8.37 -4.55
N PHE A 91 -2.45 -8.51 -3.36
CA PHE A 91 -3.50 -7.61 -2.88
C PHE A 91 -3.01 -6.16 -2.76
N TYR A 92 -1.87 -5.91 -2.10
CA TYR A 92 -1.33 -4.56 -1.97
C TYR A 92 -0.91 -3.98 -3.33
N MET A 93 -0.46 -4.80 -4.28
CA MET A 93 -0.18 -4.37 -5.65
C MET A 93 -1.46 -3.90 -6.34
N ILE A 94 -2.49 -4.75 -6.36
CA ILE A 94 -3.81 -4.46 -6.96
C ILE A 94 -4.44 -3.22 -6.32
N SER A 95 -4.26 -3.01 -5.00
CA SER A 95 -4.83 -1.85 -4.32
C SER A 95 -4.32 -0.50 -4.85
N ASN A 96 -3.13 -0.45 -5.46
CA ASN A 96 -2.63 0.75 -6.14
C ASN A 96 -3.45 1.08 -7.40
N TYR A 97 -3.83 0.06 -8.17
CA TYR A 97 -4.65 0.20 -9.39
C TYR A 97 -6.10 0.51 -9.06
N VAL A 98 -6.64 -0.09 -8.00
CA VAL A 98 -7.96 0.26 -7.47
C VAL A 98 -8.02 1.74 -7.12
N LEU A 99 -6.99 2.26 -6.42
CA LEU A 99 -6.97 3.66 -6.05
C LEU A 99 -6.87 4.58 -7.28
N GLU A 100 -6.06 4.24 -8.29
CA GLU A 100 -6.03 5.01 -9.54
C GLU A 100 -7.41 5.05 -10.21
N TYR A 101 -8.07 3.90 -10.35
CA TYR A 101 -9.41 3.81 -10.92
C TYR A 101 -10.40 4.71 -10.18
N GLU A 102 -10.36 4.71 -8.83
CA GLU A 102 -11.22 5.56 -8.01
C GLU A 102 -10.92 7.05 -8.17
N ILE A 103 -9.64 7.44 -8.26
CA ILE A 103 -9.24 8.84 -8.49
C ILE A 103 -9.76 9.31 -9.85
N VAL A 104 -9.58 8.50 -10.90
CA VAL A 104 -9.94 8.90 -12.27
C VAL A 104 -11.46 8.96 -12.44
N ASN A 105 -12.21 8.01 -11.87
CA ASN A 105 -13.64 7.85 -12.15
C ASN A 105 -14.57 8.36 -11.05
N GLY A 106 -14.05 8.62 -9.84
CA GLY A 106 -14.87 8.96 -8.68
C GLY A 106 -14.52 10.26 -7.99
N TYR A 107 -13.31 10.81 -8.18
CA TYR A 107 -12.86 11.98 -7.43
C TYR A 107 -13.00 13.24 -8.27
N GLU A 108 -13.77 14.20 -7.75
CA GLU A 108 -13.96 15.50 -8.41
C GLU A 108 -12.75 16.42 -8.19
N GLU A 109 -12.07 16.29 -7.05
CA GLU A 109 -10.94 17.12 -6.67
C GLU A 109 -9.74 16.93 -7.60
N ASP A 110 -9.06 18.01 -7.94
CA ASP A 110 -7.89 17.97 -8.81
C ASP A 110 -6.59 17.74 -8.02
N VAL A 111 -6.56 17.98 -6.71
CA VAL A 111 -5.39 17.73 -5.87
C VAL A 111 -5.64 16.52 -4.99
N ILE A 112 -4.80 15.49 -5.12
CA ILE A 112 -4.95 14.22 -4.41
C ILE A 112 -3.75 14.03 -3.48
N ILE A 113 -4.01 13.82 -2.19
CA ILE A 113 -2.99 13.52 -1.18
C ILE A 113 -3.13 12.05 -0.80
N ILE A 114 -2.07 11.25 -0.99
CA ILE A 114 -2.12 9.80 -0.82
C ILE A 114 -1.18 9.38 0.32
N ASP A 115 -1.72 8.78 1.40
CA ASP A 115 -0.94 8.08 2.43
C ASP A 115 -0.58 6.68 1.90
N ARG A 116 0.68 6.52 1.46
CA ARG A 116 1.25 5.33 0.79
C ARG A 116 0.66 5.02 -0.59
N TRP A 117 1.52 4.67 -1.55
CA TRP A 117 1.08 4.15 -2.84
C TRP A 117 2.06 3.07 -3.37
N TYR A 118 2.38 3.07 -4.66
CA TYR A 118 3.23 2.04 -5.26
C TYR A 118 4.62 1.96 -4.63
N ALA A 119 5.20 3.11 -4.24
CA ALA A 119 6.54 3.15 -3.63
C ALA A 119 6.60 2.34 -2.33
N SER A 120 5.55 2.40 -1.50
CA SER A 120 5.39 1.51 -0.33
C SER A 120 5.41 0.04 -0.74
N THR A 121 4.60 -0.37 -1.71
CA THR A 121 4.56 -1.78 -2.16
C THR A 121 5.92 -2.25 -2.67
N CYS A 122 6.62 -1.45 -3.46
CA CYS A 122 7.98 -1.73 -3.92
C CYS A 122 8.95 -1.88 -2.73
N GLY A 123 8.96 -0.90 -1.81
CA GLY A 123 9.85 -0.89 -0.65
C GLY A 123 9.67 -2.10 0.26
N TYR A 124 8.43 -2.46 0.61
CA TYR A 124 8.16 -3.65 1.42
C TYR A 124 8.46 -4.95 0.65
N THR A 125 8.29 -4.96 -0.68
CA THR A 125 8.59 -6.14 -1.49
C THR A 125 10.09 -6.45 -1.49
N VAL A 126 10.94 -5.42 -1.68
CA VAL A 126 12.40 -5.53 -1.65
C VAL A 126 12.93 -5.84 -0.25
N ALA A 127 12.40 -5.16 0.77
CA ALA A 127 12.88 -5.33 2.15
C ALA A 127 12.54 -6.71 2.75
N ARG A 128 11.56 -7.42 2.20
CA ARG A 128 11.06 -8.69 2.72
C ARG A 128 10.79 -9.68 1.59
N PRO A 129 11.73 -10.14 0.77
CA PRO A 129 11.41 -11.00 -0.37
C PRO A 129 10.64 -12.26 0.06
N PRO A 130 9.74 -12.81 -0.78
CA PRO A 130 8.99 -14.01 -0.44
C PRO A 130 9.96 -15.19 -0.22
N LYS A 131 9.67 -16.05 0.77
CA LYS A 131 10.42 -17.30 0.96
C LYS A 131 10.23 -18.16 -0.30
N ASN A 132 11.31 -18.68 -0.89
CA ASN A 132 11.21 -19.58 -2.02
C ASN A 132 10.56 -20.90 -1.58
N GLU A 133 9.35 -21.19 -2.04
CA GLU A 133 8.65 -22.46 -1.76
C GLU A 133 9.32 -23.67 -2.46
N ASN A 134 10.19 -23.43 -3.45
CA ASN A 134 10.93 -24.46 -4.19
C ASN A 134 12.31 -24.79 -3.62
N ILE A 135 12.69 -24.25 -2.45
CA ILE A 135 13.86 -24.74 -1.75
C ILE A 135 13.39 -25.83 -0.79
N ASN A 136 13.47 -27.09 -1.24
CA ASN A 136 13.49 -28.25 -0.35
C ASN A 136 14.77 -28.21 0.50
N THR A 137 14.84 -27.34 1.50
CA THR A 137 15.90 -27.36 2.51
C THR A 137 15.27 -27.68 3.84
N VAL A 138 15.42 -28.93 4.19
CA VAL A 138 15.26 -29.50 5.53
C VAL A 138 16.36 -28.96 6.48
N ASP A 139 16.96 -27.80 6.21
CA ASP A 139 18.10 -27.28 6.99
C ASP A 139 18.43 -25.79 6.70
N CYS A 140 17.43 -24.92 6.53
CA CYS A 140 17.71 -23.47 6.48
C CYS A 140 17.83 -22.90 7.89
N SER A 141 19.07 -22.67 8.33
CA SER A 141 19.37 -21.89 9.54
C SER A 141 18.76 -20.48 9.45
N GLU A 142 18.39 -19.87 10.59
CA GLU A 142 17.81 -18.51 10.70
C GLU A 142 18.54 -17.42 9.87
N LYS A 143 19.80 -17.65 9.50
CA LYS A 143 20.61 -16.76 8.65
C LYS A 143 20.15 -16.66 7.20
N GLU A 144 19.41 -17.63 6.66
CA GLU A 144 18.93 -17.61 5.27
C GLU A 144 17.56 -16.94 5.10
N VAL A 145 16.82 -16.75 6.20
CA VAL A 145 15.50 -16.10 6.22
C VAL A 145 15.61 -14.57 6.14
N GLN A 146 16.79 -14.00 6.38
CA GLN A 146 17.07 -12.56 6.24
C GLN A 146 17.91 -12.25 5.00
N ARG A 147 17.52 -12.75 3.81
CA ARG A 147 18.00 -12.12 2.58
C ARG A 147 17.26 -10.80 2.39
N ILE A 148 17.69 -9.75 3.10
CA ILE A 148 17.58 -8.41 2.51
C ILE A 148 18.44 -8.51 1.26
N LEU A 149 17.83 -8.51 0.07
CA LEU A 149 18.59 -8.37 -1.16
C LEU A 149 19.45 -7.13 -0.99
N ASN A 150 20.76 -7.20 -1.22
CA ASN A 150 21.52 -5.95 -1.26
C ASN A 150 20.84 -5.09 -2.33
N ILE A 151 20.57 -3.83 -2.01
CA ILE A 151 19.82 -2.96 -2.92
C ILE A 151 20.46 -2.88 -4.31
N GLY A 152 21.80 -3.04 -4.39
CA GLY A 152 22.56 -3.10 -5.64
C GLY A 152 22.42 -4.39 -6.45
N ASP A 153 21.87 -5.46 -5.86
CA ASP A 153 21.57 -6.72 -6.55
C ASP A 153 20.13 -6.74 -7.12
N VAL A 154 19.31 -5.75 -6.77
CA VAL A 154 17.94 -5.62 -7.24
C VAL A 154 17.95 -4.96 -8.62
N PRO A 155 17.36 -5.57 -9.66
CA PRO A 155 17.29 -4.96 -10.98
C PRO A 155 16.59 -3.59 -10.95
N ASP A 156 17.13 -2.59 -11.64
CA ASP A 156 16.57 -1.23 -11.67
C ASP A 156 15.08 -1.20 -12.07
N VAL A 157 14.68 -2.11 -12.97
CA VAL A 157 13.28 -2.28 -13.42
C VAL A 157 12.29 -2.56 -12.27
N MET A 158 12.78 -3.03 -11.12
CA MET A 158 11.95 -3.24 -9.94
C MET A 158 11.52 -1.92 -9.26
N PHE A 159 12.25 -0.84 -9.51
CA PHE A 159 11.94 0.50 -9.01
C PHE A 159 11.22 1.36 -10.04
N ASP A 160 11.10 0.89 -11.28
CA ASP A 160 10.36 1.58 -12.31
C ASP A 160 8.89 1.68 -11.93
N TRP A 161 8.32 2.87 -12.12
CA TRP A 161 6.88 3.05 -12.00
C TRP A 161 6.16 2.19 -13.06
N PRO A 162 5.14 1.39 -12.69
CA PRO A 162 4.47 0.51 -13.63
C PRO A 162 3.94 1.28 -14.84
N ALA A 163 4.13 0.76 -16.03
CA ALA A 163 3.73 1.45 -17.25
C ALA A 163 2.20 1.59 -17.40
N ASP A 164 1.46 0.69 -16.74
CA ASP A 164 0.00 0.59 -16.72
C ASP A 164 -0.65 1.23 -15.48
N LEU A 165 0.14 1.62 -14.47
CA LEU A 165 -0.29 2.55 -13.42
C LEU A 165 -0.01 3.97 -13.92
N ARG A 166 -1.02 4.58 -14.54
CA ARG A 166 -0.87 5.75 -15.40
C ARG A 166 -0.71 7.04 -14.61
N LEU A 167 -1.38 7.14 -13.47
CA LEU A 167 -1.18 8.25 -12.57
C LEU A 167 0.18 8.10 -11.87
N ARG A 168 0.88 9.21 -11.68
CA ARG A 168 2.18 9.30 -11.02
C ARG A 168 2.18 10.44 -10.01
N PRO A 169 2.92 10.32 -8.90
CA PRO A 169 3.11 11.43 -7.99
C PRO A 169 3.75 12.62 -8.71
N ASN A 170 3.12 13.80 -8.58
CA ASN A 170 3.76 15.07 -8.93
C ASN A 170 4.76 15.48 -7.85
N ILE A 171 4.46 15.14 -6.59
CA ILE A 171 5.32 15.34 -5.43
C ILE A 171 5.35 14.05 -4.62
N LEU A 172 6.55 13.58 -4.27
CA LEU A 172 6.78 12.51 -3.30
C LEU A 172 7.41 13.10 -2.03
N LEU A 173 6.69 12.99 -0.90
CA LEU A 173 7.15 13.41 0.41
C LEU A 173 7.52 12.20 1.25
N VAL A 174 8.81 11.98 1.52
CA VAL A 174 9.27 10.87 2.37
C VAL A 174 9.49 11.36 3.79
N LEU A 175 8.64 10.93 4.71
CA LEU A 175 8.74 11.28 6.13
C LEU A 175 9.68 10.32 6.87
N GLN A 176 10.83 10.86 7.29
CA GLN A 176 11.83 10.17 8.08
C GLN A 176 11.85 10.73 9.51
N ILE A 177 11.93 9.83 10.49
CA ILE A 177 12.11 10.14 11.91
C ILE A 177 13.10 9.15 12.51
N ASP A 178 13.66 9.49 13.67
CA ASP A 178 14.54 8.60 14.41
C ASP A 178 13.87 7.27 14.74
N GLN A 179 14.64 6.18 14.64
CA GLN A 179 14.15 4.82 14.88
C GLN A 179 13.57 4.65 16.29
N SER A 180 14.23 5.20 17.32
CA SER A 180 13.75 5.14 18.71
C SER A 180 12.38 5.81 18.89
N THR A 181 12.20 6.98 18.26
CA THR A 181 10.91 7.71 18.28
C THR A 181 9.83 6.92 17.55
N ARG A 182 10.18 6.27 16.44
CA ARG A 182 9.28 5.42 15.66
C ARG A 182 8.81 4.22 16.47
N GLU A 183 9.73 3.50 17.09
CA GLU A 183 9.47 2.32 17.92
C GLU A 183 8.56 2.68 19.10
N GLN A 184 8.90 3.74 19.83
CA GLN A 184 8.05 4.23 20.93
C GLN A 184 6.61 4.53 20.48
N ARG A 185 6.44 5.13 19.29
CA ARG A 185 5.10 5.42 18.75
C ARG A 185 4.34 4.17 18.35
N VAL A 186 5.03 3.16 17.80
CA VAL A 186 4.43 1.86 17.45
C VAL A 186 4.00 1.14 18.73
N ASP A 187 4.84 1.11 19.76
CA ASP A 187 4.56 0.48 21.04
C ASP A 187 3.38 1.15 21.75
N ASN A 188 3.35 2.49 21.80
CA ASN A 188 2.25 3.23 22.39
C ASN A 188 0.90 2.94 21.71
N ARG A 189 0.90 2.76 20.38
CA ARG A 189 -0.32 2.40 19.62
C ARG A 189 -0.77 0.97 19.88
N ALA A 190 0.18 0.03 19.95
CA ALA A 190 -0.12 -1.37 20.28
C ALA A 190 -0.74 -1.47 21.68
N ASN A 191 -0.20 -0.72 22.65
CA ASN A 191 -0.72 -0.68 24.01
C ASN A 191 -2.13 -0.04 24.07
N ALA A 192 -2.36 1.07 23.35
CA ALA A 192 -3.67 1.72 23.29
C ALA A 192 -4.77 0.81 22.70
N ALA A 193 -4.44 -0.01 21.69
CA ALA A 193 -5.37 -0.96 21.08
C ALA A 193 -5.79 -2.10 22.03
N THR A 194 -4.94 -2.47 22.99
CA THR A 194 -5.26 -3.52 23.98
C THR A 194 -6.21 -3.06 25.09
N THR A 195 -6.32 -1.75 25.33
CA THR A 195 -7.15 -1.17 26.39
C THR A 195 -8.59 -0.86 25.96
N ASP A 196 -8.84 -0.56 24.68
CA ASP A 196 -10.12 0.04 24.26
C ASP A 196 -11.11 -0.89 23.55
N GLY A 197 -10.77 -2.17 23.30
CA GLY A 197 -11.72 -3.18 22.77
C GLY A 197 -12.50 -2.77 21.51
N GLY A 198 -12.03 -1.77 20.75
CA GLY A 198 -12.82 -1.06 19.76
C GLY A 198 -12.64 -1.59 18.33
N GLU A 199 -13.74 -2.05 17.74
CA GLU A 199 -13.91 -2.16 16.30
C GLU A 199 -13.87 -0.74 15.68
N GLY A 200 -12.81 -0.44 14.92
CA GLY A 200 -12.67 0.86 14.25
C GLY A 200 -11.35 1.04 13.52
N GLY A 201 -11.37 0.83 12.19
CA GLY A 201 -10.46 1.44 11.20
C GLY A 201 -8.96 1.50 11.52
N GLY A 202 -8.25 0.40 11.29
CA GLY A 202 -6.79 0.43 11.12
C GLY A 202 -5.95 0.42 12.39
N ALA A 203 -6.38 -0.29 13.43
CA ALA A 203 -5.51 -0.62 14.55
C ALA A 203 -4.30 -1.44 14.05
N PRO A 204 -3.04 -1.09 14.38
CA PRO A 204 -1.92 -1.96 14.12
C PRO A 204 -2.02 -3.15 15.08
N SER A 205 -2.53 -4.26 14.57
CA SER A 205 -2.13 -5.54 15.12
C SER A 205 -0.60 -5.66 14.98
N ARG A 206 0.07 -6.34 15.92
CA ARG A 206 1.46 -6.81 15.70
C ARG A 206 1.61 -7.63 14.41
N PHE A 207 0.47 -8.00 13.82
CA PHE A 207 0.34 -8.53 12.48
C PHE A 207 0.91 -7.60 11.43
N ASN A 208 2.05 -8.02 10.90
CA ASN A 208 2.61 -7.47 9.70
C ASN A 208 2.26 -8.43 8.53
N PRO A 209 1.48 -8.00 7.52
CA PRO A 209 1.09 -8.86 6.40
C PRO A 209 2.29 -9.32 5.55
N TRP A 210 3.45 -8.69 5.74
CA TRP A 210 4.68 -9.05 5.05
C TRP A 210 5.47 -10.17 5.74
N ASP A 211 5.07 -10.62 6.93
CA ASP A 211 5.69 -11.76 7.62
C ASP A 211 5.12 -13.09 7.13
N ALA A 212 5.99 -13.94 6.57
CA ALA A 212 5.64 -15.27 6.07
C ALA A 212 5.32 -16.29 7.19
N GLU A 213 5.57 -15.96 8.46
CA GLU A 213 5.39 -16.87 9.59
C GLU A 213 3.95 -16.95 10.11
N ASN A 214 3.03 -16.20 9.50
CA ASN A 214 1.61 -16.22 9.87
C ASN A 214 0.74 -17.08 8.92
N GLY A 215 1.36 -17.80 7.97
CA GLY A 215 0.67 -18.77 7.12
C GLY A 215 0.47 -20.09 7.86
N TYR A 216 -0.78 -20.57 7.92
CA TYR A 216 -1.12 -21.95 8.31
C TYR A 216 -0.48 -22.98 7.38
#